data_AF-A0A9X3XBS6-F1
#
_entry.id   AF-A0A9X3XBS6-F1
#
_cell.length_a   1.000
_cell.length_b   1.000
_cell.length_c   1.000
_cell.angle_alpha   90.00
_cell.angle_beta   90.00
_cell.angle_gamma   90.00
#
_symmetry.space_group_name_H-M   'P 1'
#
loop_
_entity.id
_entity.type
_entity.pdbx_description
1 polymer ?
#
loop_
_entity_poly.entity_id
_entity_poly.type
_entity_poly.pdbx_seq_one_letter_code
_entity_poly.pdbx_strand_id
1 'polypeptide(L)'
;MPADEGAPSFAKSLLGDGPEGAAGALRDDARRFATALALSALYGLSIGTRDGGLSILKHAAAVPLAPLAVAGLGVPALFIVLTLFDAPVDPPAAVKAAARGAATTGLVLGGLAPAMALFVTTSSSRIGAAFSAGLGLILAGAFGLRAFLGAIGTPLGRAPAGVRTMSGFALAGFAIFATALSARVWWSTLPIFGGGQ
;
A
#
# COMPACT_ATOMS: atom_id res chain seq x y z
N MET A 1 -32.03 5.40 31.77
CA MET A 1 -30.88 4.97 30.95
C MET A 1 -31.31 5.02 29.50
N PRO A 2 -30.87 6.00 28.69
CA PRO A 2 -31.14 5.92 27.26
C PRO A 2 -30.14 4.95 26.62
N ALA A 3 -30.67 4.05 25.78
CA ALA A 3 -29.92 3.15 24.95
C ALA A 3 -29.21 3.95 23.84
N ASP A 4 -27.89 4.02 23.91
CA ASP A 4 -27.02 4.62 22.88
C ASP A 4 -26.04 3.55 22.34
N GLU A 5 -26.54 2.32 22.19
CA GLU A 5 -25.79 1.18 21.66
C GLU A 5 -26.26 0.88 20.23
N GLY A 6 -25.42 1.19 19.25
CA GLY A 6 -25.49 0.52 17.94
C GLY A 6 -25.71 1.39 16.70
N ALA A 7 -25.75 2.71 16.78
CA ALA A 7 -25.76 3.53 15.55
C ALA A 7 -24.39 3.43 14.84
N PRO A 8 -24.30 2.95 13.58
CA PRO A 8 -23.03 2.81 12.88
C PRO A 8 -22.39 4.19 12.70
N SER A 9 -21.16 4.33 13.21
CA SER A 9 -20.28 5.52 13.10
C SER A 9 -20.23 6.12 11.69
N PHE A 10 -20.37 5.27 10.66
CA PHE A 10 -20.43 5.65 9.25
C PHE A 10 -21.65 6.50 8.91
N ALA A 11 -22.84 6.12 9.39
CA ALA A 11 -24.06 6.92 9.20
C ALA A 11 -23.92 8.26 9.94
N LYS A 12 -23.33 8.24 11.14
CA LYS A 12 -23.06 9.46 11.93
C LYS A 12 -22.01 10.37 11.27
N SER A 13 -21.03 9.81 10.56
CA SER A 13 -20.05 10.56 9.76
C SER A 13 -20.66 11.15 8.49
N LEU A 14 -21.56 10.43 7.82
CA LEU A 14 -22.30 10.94 6.65
C LEU A 14 -23.38 11.98 7.01
N LEU A 15 -23.93 11.90 8.22
CA LEU A 15 -24.96 12.82 8.72
C LEU A 15 -24.40 14.00 9.52
N GLY A 16 -23.20 13.85 10.11
CA GLY A 16 -22.58 14.83 11.01
C GLY A 16 -21.56 15.75 10.34
N ASP A 17 -20.80 15.25 9.36
CA ASP A 17 -20.02 16.08 8.45
C ASP A 17 -20.83 16.22 7.16
N GLY A 18 -21.18 17.46 6.78
CA GLY A 18 -21.92 17.69 5.54
C GLY A 18 -21.23 17.01 4.33
N PRO A 19 -21.97 16.67 3.27
CA PRO A 19 -21.47 15.92 2.11
C PRO A 19 -20.19 16.50 1.47
N GLU A 20 -19.92 17.78 1.69
CA GLU A 20 -18.71 18.48 1.25
C GLU A 20 -17.44 18.06 2.01
N GLY A 21 -17.53 17.77 3.31
CA GLY A 21 -16.39 17.39 4.15
C GLY A 21 -15.89 15.96 3.87
N ALA A 22 -16.81 15.01 3.76
CA ALA A 22 -16.50 13.62 3.44
C ALA A 22 -15.94 13.47 2.01
N ALA A 23 -16.51 14.18 1.04
CA ALA A 23 -16.03 14.18 -0.34
C ALA A 23 -14.63 14.83 -0.48
N GLY A 24 -14.36 15.89 0.28
CA GLY A 24 -13.05 16.53 0.34
C GLY A 24 -11.97 15.59 0.86
N ALA A 25 -12.23 14.89 1.97
CA ALA A 25 -11.30 13.93 2.55
C ALA A 25 -10.98 12.77 1.59
N LEU A 26 -11.99 12.23 0.90
CA LEU A 26 -11.81 11.16 -0.08
C LEU A 26 -10.95 11.62 -1.27
N ARG A 27 -11.18 12.85 -1.75
CA ARG A 27 -10.40 13.44 -2.84
C ARG A 27 -8.93 13.61 -2.47
N ASP A 28 -8.65 14.03 -1.25
CA ASP A 28 -7.27 14.20 -0.76
C ASP A 28 -6.55 12.86 -0.60
N ASP A 29 -7.23 11.83 -0.12
CA ASP A 29 -6.68 10.48 -0.03
C ASP A 29 -6.44 9.87 -1.43
N ALA A 30 -7.36 10.08 -2.37
CA ALA A 30 -7.18 9.68 -3.77
C ALA A 30 -5.99 10.39 -4.43
N ARG A 31 -5.82 11.70 -4.18
CA ARG A 31 -4.65 12.46 -4.67
C ARG A 31 -3.35 11.93 -4.10
N ARG A 32 -3.29 11.65 -2.80
CA ARG A 32 -2.10 11.06 -2.16
C ARG A 32 -1.76 9.70 -2.73
N PHE A 33 -2.77 8.85 -2.95
CA PHE A 33 -2.59 7.55 -3.57
C PHE A 33 -2.09 7.68 -5.01
N ALA A 34 -2.67 8.58 -5.81
CA ALA A 34 -2.21 8.84 -7.17
C ALA A 34 -0.75 9.34 -7.21
N THR A 35 -0.37 10.26 -6.32
CA THR A 35 1.02 10.71 -6.19
C THR A 35 1.95 9.56 -5.82
N ALA A 36 1.52 8.66 -4.93
CA ALA A 36 2.28 7.48 -4.58
C ALA A 36 2.54 6.55 -5.78
N LEU A 37 1.51 6.33 -6.61
CA LEU A 37 1.64 5.54 -7.84
C LEU A 37 2.57 6.22 -8.84
N ALA A 38 2.47 7.54 -9.01
CA ALA A 38 3.36 8.29 -9.88
C ALA A 38 4.83 8.20 -9.45
N LEU A 39 5.12 8.35 -8.15
CA LEU A 39 6.48 8.19 -7.61
C LEU A 39 6.99 6.74 -7.74
N SER A 40 6.11 5.76 -7.56
CA SER A 40 6.43 4.35 -7.76
C SER A 40 6.72 4.05 -9.24
N ALA A 41 6.00 4.68 -10.16
CA ALA A 41 6.25 4.58 -11.60
C ALA A 41 7.59 5.23 -12.00
N LEU A 42 7.96 6.37 -11.39
CA LEU A 42 9.28 6.99 -11.58
C LEU A 42 10.41 6.05 -11.16
N TYR A 43 10.23 5.27 -10.10
CA TYR A 43 11.17 4.22 -9.71
C TYR A 43 11.22 3.07 -10.73
N GLY A 44 10.07 2.66 -11.27
CA GLY A 44 10.04 1.69 -12.37
C GLY A 44 10.75 2.20 -13.63
N LEU A 45 10.58 3.49 -13.97
CA LEU A 45 11.31 4.13 -15.06
C LEU A 45 12.82 4.11 -14.83
N SER A 46 13.29 4.40 -13.61
CA SER A 46 14.72 4.41 -13.31
C SER A 46 15.36 3.03 -13.45
N ILE A 47 14.67 1.96 -13.05
CA ILE A 47 15.11 0.57 -13.27
C ILE A 47 15.16 0.24 -14.76
N GLY A 48 14.13 0.65 -15.52
CA GLY A 48 14.01 0.35 -16.95
C GLY A 48 15.01 1.08 -17.85
N THR A 49 15.68 2.14 -17.36
CA THR A 49 16.63 2.95 -18.16
C THR A 49 17.73 2.15 -18.84
N ARG A 50 18.16 1.02 -18.25
CA ARG A 50 19.22 0.17 -18.80
C ARG A 50 18.79 -0.71 -19.96
N ASP A 51 17.56 -1.23 -19.92
CA ASP A 51 17.07 -2.12 -20.98
C ASP A 51 16.57 -1.33 -22.20
N GLY A 52 16.21 -0.05 -22.01
CA GLY A 52 15.77 0.83 -23.09
C GLY A 52 14.40 0.47 -23.69
N GLY A 53 13.95 1.31 -24.63
CA GLY A 53 12.75 1.05 -25.45
C GLY A 53 11.47 0.79 -24.66
N LEU A 54 10.69 -0.22 -25.07
CA LEU A 54 9.42 -0.59 -24.45
C LEU A 54 9.58 -1.20 -23.04
N SER A 55 10.78 -1.68 -22.68
CA SER A 55 11.04 -2.22 -21.34
C SER A 55 10.88 -1.15 -20.26
N ILE A 56 11.17 0.12 -20.58
CA ILE A 56 10.98 1.27 -19.69
C ILE A 56 9.52 1.41 -19.28
N LEU A 57 8.59 1.36 -20.25
CA LEU A 57 7.16 1.45 -19.97
C LEU A 57 6.65 0.24 -19.19
N LYS A 58 7.13 -0.98 -19.51
CA LYS A 58 6.76 -2.20 -18.80
C LYS A 58 7.13 -2.11 -17.31
N HIS A 59 8.35 -1.67 -16.99
CA HIS A 59 8.79 -1.50 -15.60
C HIS A 59 8.04 -0.37 -14.88
N ALA A 60 7.79 0.75 -15.55
CA ALA A 60 7.01 1.87 -15.00
C ALA A 60 5.57 1.48 -14.64
N ALA A 61 4.95 0.61 -15.45
CA ALA A 61 3.61 0.10 -15.18
C ALA A 61 3.62 -1.01 -14.12
N ALA A 62 4.63 -1.89 -14.12
CA ALA A 62 4.68 -3.04 -13.23
C ALA A 62 4.88 -2.68 -11.74
N VAL A 63 5.72 -1.69 -11.43
CA VAL A 63 5.99 -1.29 -10.04
C VAL A 63 4.73 -0.82 -9.28
N PRO A 64 3.88 0.07 -9.83
CA PRO A 64 2.65 0.51 -9.16
C PRO A 64 1.53 -0.55 -9.11
N LEU A 65 1.64 -1.68 -9.82
CA LEU A 65 0.60 -2.73 -9.78
C LEU A 65 0.51 -3.42 -8.42
N ALA A 66 1.61 -3.60 -7.70
CA ALA A 66 1.57 -4.23 -6.36
C ALA A 66 0.76 -3.41 -5.34
N PRO A 67 1.01 -2.10 -5.14
CA PRO A 67 0.18 -1.30 -4.24
C PRO A 67 -1.27 -1.19 -4.72
N LEU A 68 -1.52 -1.20 -6.04
CA LEU A 68 -2.89 -1.28 -6.59
C LEU A 68 -3.58 -2.59 -6.23
N ALA A 69 -2.90 -3.73 -6.38
CA ALA A 69 -3.45 -5.05 -6.03
C ALA A 69 -3.72 -5.16 -4.53
N VAL A 70 -2.82 -4.65 -3.68
CA VAL A 70 -3.03 -4.64 -2.22
C VAL A 70 -4.19 -3.71 -1.85
N ALA A 71 -4.32 -2.54 -2.47
CA ALA A 71 -5.44 -1.63 -2.22
C ALA A 71 -6.77 -2.22 -2.70
N GLY A 72 -6.80 -2.86 -3.88
CA GLY A 72 -8.02 -3.39 -4.49
C GLY A 72 -8.48 -4.74 -3.93
N LEU A 73 -7.55 -5.59 -3.49
CA LEU A 73 -7.85 -6.94 -2.99
C LEU A 73 -7.52 -7.10 -1.51
N GLY A 74 -6.37 -6.59 -1.08
CA GLY A 74 -5.91 -6.73 0.30
C GLY A 74 -6.76 -5.95 1.29
N VAL A 75 -7.05 -4.67 1.03
CA VAL A 75 -7.84 -3.83 1.95
C VAL A 75 -9.26 -4.37 2.14
N PRO A 76 -10.01 -4.77 1.09
CA PRO A 76 -11.30 -5.43 1.27
C PRO A 76 -11.20 -6.77 2.00
N ALA A 77 -10.18 -7.59 1.72
CA ALA A 77 -9.98 -8.86 2.42
C ALA A 77 -9.73 -8.66 3.92
N LEU A 78 -8.90 -7.67 4.29
CA LEU A 78 -8.69 -7.30 5.69
C LEU A 78 -9.99 -6.84 6.34
N PHE A 79 -10.78 -6.04 5.63
CA PHE A 79 -12.07 -5.58 6.14
C PHE A 79 -13.01 -6.76 6.44
N ILE A 80 -13.14 -7.73 5.53
CA ILE A 80 -13.94 -8.94 5.72
C ILE A 80 -13.47 -9.75 6.93
N VAL A 81 -12.16 -9.88 7.11
CA VAL A 81 -11.59 -10.60 8.26
C VAL A 81 -11.88 -9.87 9.57
N LEU A 82 -11.72 -8.54 9.60
CA LEU A 82 -11.98 -7.74 10.79
C LEU A 82 -13.46 -7.69 11.16
N THR A 83 -14.37 -7.65 10.19
CA THR A 83 -15.81 -7.74 10.44
C THR A 83 -16.21 -9.11 10.96
N LEU A 84 -15.56 -10.20 10.51
CA LEU A 84 -15.80 -11.55 11.04
C LEU A 84 -15.44 -11.67 12.53
N PHE A 85 -14.45 -10.90 12.99
CA PHE A 85 -14.04 -10.85 14.39
C PHE A 85 -14.75 -9.76 15.21
N ASP A 86 -15.82 -9.16 14.66
CA ASP A 86 -16.61 -8.10 15.30
C ASP A 86 -15.75 -6.90 15.75
N ALA A 87 -14.65 -6.64 15.03
CA ALA A 87 -13.77 -5.53 15.32
C ALA A 87 -14.39 -4.22 14.81
N PRO A 88 -14.43 -3.14 15.63
CA PRO A 88 -14.97 -1.85 15.22
C PRO A 88 -14.00 -1.17 14.26
N VAL A 89 -14.18 -1.39 12.96
CA VAL A 89 -13.32 -0.83 11.92
C VAL A 89 -14.16 0.04 10.99
N ASP A 90 -13.89 1.33 11.04
CA ASP A 90 -14.48 2.29 10.11
C ASP A 90 -13.89 2.10 8.71
N PRO A 91 -14.71 1.82 7.66
CA PRO A 91 -14.25 1.77 6.27
C PRO A 91 -13.38 2.96 5.84
N PRO A 92 -13.74 4.24 6.15
CA PRO A 92 -12.89 5.38 5.77
C PRO A 92 -11.54 5.37 6.49
N ALA A 93 -11.43 4.82 7.70
CA ALA A 93 -10.15 4.70 8.39
C ALA A 93 -9.23 3.68 7.69
N ALA A 94 -9.78 2.58 7.18
CA ALA A 94 -9.03 1.59 6.40
C ALA A 94 -8.52 2.18 5.07
N VAL A 95 -9.36 2.93 4.35
CA VAL A 95 -8.97 3.62 3.10
C VAL A 95 -7.88 4.66 3.36
N LYS A 96 -8.03 5.47 4.41
CA LYS A 96 -7.04 6.48 4.80
C LYS A 96 -5.72 5.86 5.23
N ALA A 97 -5.76 4.72 5.93
CA ALA A 97 -4.58 3.95 6.27
C ALA A 97 -3.89 3.40 5.01
N ALA A 98 -4.65 2.86 4.05
CA ALA A 98 -4.15 2.38 2.77
C ALA A 98 -3.48 3.51 1.96
N ALA A 99 -4.14 4.67 1.87
CA ALA A 99 -3.59 5.85 1.21
C ALA A 99 -2.29 6.33 1.88
N ARG A 100 -2.23 6.30 3.22
CA ARG A 100 -1.01 6.63 3.97
C ARG A 100 0.11 5.62 3.73
N GLY A 101 -0.19 4.32 3.77
CA GLY A 101 0.77 3.27 3.48
C GLY A 101 1.33 3.39 2.07
N ALA A 102 0.45 3.58 1.07
CA ALA A 102 0.85 3.82 -0.31
C ALA A 102 1.71 5.08 -0.45
N ALA A 103 1.32 6.21 0.17
CA ALA A 103 2.11 7.44 0.15
C ALA A 103 3.51 7.23 0.73
N THR A 104 3.65 6.51 1.83
CA THR A 104 4.97 6.18 2.39
C THR A 104 5.79 5.31 1.44
N THR A 105 5.20 4.27 0.85
CA THR A 105 5.87 3.44 -0.17
C THR A 105 6.34 4.28 -1.34
N GLY A 106 5.45 5.11 -1.90
CA GLY A 106 5.74 5.97 -3.04
C GLY A 106 6.82 7.01 -2.74
N LEU A 107 6.81 7.61 -1.55
CA LEU A 107 7.86 8.55 -1.13
C LEU A 107 9.23 7.87 -1.01
N VAL A 108 9.29 6.65 -0.44
CA VAL A 108 10.55 5.89 -0.34
C VAL A 108 11.05 5.51 -1.73
N LEU A 109 10.18 5.00 -2.61
CA LEU A 109 10.54 4.65 -3.98
C LEU A 109 10.95 5.87 -4.80
N GLY A 110 10.19 6.96 -4.71
CA GLY A 110 10.49 8.22 -5.38
C GLY A 110 11.82 8.82 -4.93
N GLY A 111 12.14 8.75 -3.62
CA GLY A 111 13.42 9.17 -3.08
C GLY A 111 14.60 8.28 -3.52
N LEU A 112 14.37 6.97 -3.70
CA LEU A 112 15.38 6.03 -4.19
C LEU A 112 15.55 6.08 -5.72
N ALA A 113 14.59 6.62 -6.47
CA ALA A 113 14.59 6.58 -7.93
C ALA A 113 15.85 7.23 -8.57
N PRO A 114 16.33 8.42 -8.15
CA PRO A 114 17.53 9.03 -8.72
C PRO A 114 18.81 8.21 -8.44
N ALA A 115 18.94 7.67 -7.21
CA ALA A 115 20.07 6.83 -6.84
C ALA A 115 20.10 5.54 -7.67
N MET A 116 18.92 4.94 -7.90
CA MET A 116 18.79 3.77 -8.77
C MET A 116 19.11 4.09 -10.23
N ALA A 117 18.66 5.24 -10.76
CA ALA A 117 19.00 5.65 -12.12
C ALA A 117 20.53 5.75 -12.31
N LEU A 118 21.23 6.38 -11.36
CA LEU A 118 22.69 6.48 -11.39
C LEU A 118 23.36 5.12 -11.24
N PHE A 119 22.89 4.27 -10.33
CA PHE A 119 23.46 2.93 -10.12
C PHE A 119 23.26 2.02 -11.34
N VAL A 120 22.07 2.05 -11.94
CA VAL A 120 21.70 1.21 -13.08
C VAL A 120 22.45 1.60 -14.36
N THR A 121 22.76 2.89 -14.52
CA THR A 121 23.54 3.41 -15.66
C THR A 121 25.05 3.19 -15.49
N THR A 122 25.57 3.21 -14.26
CA THR A 122 27.01 3.06 -13.98
C THR A 122 27.45 1.60 -13.72
N SER A 123 26.55 0.73 -13.26
CA SER A 123 26.88 -0.66 -12.95
C SER A 123 27.07 -1.50 -14.22
N SER A 124 28.09 -2.34 -14.26
CA SER A 124 28.30 -3.30 -15.35
C SER A 124 27.46 -4.58 -15.20
N SER A 125 26.98 -4.89 -13.98
CA SER A 125 26.26 -6.13 -13.65
C SER A 125 24.73 -5.96 -13.65
N ARG A 126 24.03 -6.69 -14.54
CA ARG A 126 22.54 -6.76 -14.54
C ARG A 126 21.99 -7.36 -13.25
N ILE A 127 22.67 -8.39 -12.73
CA ILE A 127 22.25 -9.08 -11.51
C ILE A 127 22.33 -8.12 -10.31
N GLY A 128 23.41 -7.32 -10.23
CA GLY A 128 23.55 -6.32 -9.17
C GLY A 128 22.44 -5.27 -9.17
N ALA A 129 22.03 -4.80 -10.36
CA ALA A 129 20.91 -3.87 -10.53
C ALA A 129 19.56 -4.49 -10.14
N ALA A 130 19.33 -5.76 -10.47
CA ALA A 130 18.13 -6.48 -10.08
C ALA A 130 18.02 -6.64 -8.56
N PHE A 131 19.12 -7.00 -7.90
CA PHE A 131 19.18 -7.13 -6.45
C PHE A 131 18.94 -5.79 -5.74
N SER A 132 19.59 -4.70 -6.17
CA SER A 132 19.38 -3.39 -5.56
C SER A 132 17.97 -2.85 -5.78
N ALA A 133 17.39 -3.07 -6.97
CA ALA A 133 16.00 -2.76 -7.26
C ALA A 133 15.03 -3.54 -6.35
N GLY A 134 15.24 -4.85 -6.21
CA GLY A 134 14.45 -5.69 -5.31
C GLY A 134 14.55 -5.23 -3.85
N LEU A 135 15.75 -4.86 -3.41
CA LEU A 135 15.98 -4.37 -2.05
C LEU A 135 15.26 -3.04 -1.79
N GLY A 136 15.25 -2.13 -2.77
CA GLY A 136 14.46 -0.89 -2.71
C GLY A 136 12.96 -1.14 -2.62
N LEU A 137 12.43 -2.09 -3.39
CA LEU A 137 11.03 -2.51 -3.32
C LEU A 137 10.66 -3.13 -1.97
N ILE A 138 11.53 -4.01 -1.44
CA ILE A 138 11.34 -4.62 -0.11
C ILE A 138 11.31 -3.54 0.97
N LEU A 139 12.28 -2.61 0.96
CA LEU A 139 12.35 -1.52 1.92
C LEU A 139 11.10 -0.64 1.84
N ALA A 140 10.74 -0.17 0.65
CA ALA A 140 9.55 0.66 0.48
C ALA A 140 8.26 -0.05 0.92
N GLY A 141 8.12 -1.33 0.56
CA GLY A 141 7.00 -2.16 1.01
C GLY A 141 6.94 -2.31 2.53
N ALA A 142 8.07 -2.54 3.19
CA ALA A 142 8.15 -2.65 4.64
C ALA A 142 7.77 -1.34 5.34
N PHE A 143 8.26 -0.19 4.85
CA PHE A 143 7.90 1.12 5.40
C PHE A 143 6.42 1.46 5.16
N GLY A 144 5.89 1.19 3.96
CA GLY A 144 4.48 1.39 3.66
C GLY A 144 3.55 0.51 4.50
N LEU A 145 3.90 -0.77 4.65
CA LEU A 145 3.16 -1.71 5.50
C LEU A 145 3.21 -1.27 6.97
N ARG A 146 4.38 -0.85 7.48
CA ARG A 146 4.49 -0.32 8.84
C ARG A 146 3.62 0.94 9.03
N ALA A 147 3.58 1.84 8.05
CA ALA A 147 2.73 3.03 8.10
C ALA A 147 1.24 2.68 8.08
N PHE A 148 0.84 1.69 7.28
CA PHE A 148 -0.52 1.16 7.24
C PHE A 148 -0.93 0.52 8.57
N LEU A 149 -0.11 -0.42 9.07
CA LEU A 149 -0.34 -1.11 10.34
C LEU A 149 -0.36 -0.14 11.52
N GLY A 150 0.50 0.88 11.53
CA GLY A 150 0.47 1.94 12.54
C GLY A 150 -0.82 2.76 12.49
N ALA A 151 -1.31 3.08 11.29
CA ALA A 151 -2.55 3.82 11.11
C ALA A 151 -3.79 3.03 11.57
N ILE A 152 -3.83 1.71 11.33
CA ILE A 152 -4.94 0.84 11.78
C ILE A 152 -4.78 0.37 13.24
N GLY A 153 -3.56 0.14 13.70
CA GLY A 153 -3.28 -0.34 15.05
C GLY A 153 -3.58 0.70 16.14
N THR A 154 -3.46 1.99 15.84
CA THR A 154 -3.74 3.08 16.79
C THR A 154 -5.20 3.09 17.28
N PRO A 155 -6.23 3.02 16.41
CA PRO A 155 -7.62 2.91 16.86
C PRO A 155 -7.93 1.57 17.54
N LEU A 156 -7.35 0.45 17.07
CA LEU A 156 -7.55 -0.87 17.68
C LEU A 156 -6.91 -1.02 19.08
N GLY A 157 -5.85 -0.25 19.38
CA GLY A 157 -5.18 -0.26 20.68
C GLY A 157 -6.06 0.22 21.83
N ARG A 158 -7.18 0.91 21.54
CA ARG A 158 -8.16 1.36 22.53
C ARG A 158 -9.29 0.36 22.80
N ALA A 159 -9.33 -0.76 22.07
CA ALA A 159 -10.35 -1.79 22.20
C ALA A 159 -10.07 -2.76 23.38
N PRO A 160 -11.09 -3.53 23.83
CA PRO A 160 -10.92 -4.56 24.86
C PRO A 160 -9.82 -5.58 24.53
N ALA A 161 -9.16 -6.14 25.55
CA ALA A 161 -7.96 -6.98 25.39
C ALA A 161 -8.17 -8.20 24.45
N GLY A 162 -9.37 -8.78 24.41
CA GLY A 162 -9.71 -9.87 23.51
C GLY A 162 -9.72 -9.44 22.03
N VAL A 163 -10.40 -8.34 21.72
CA VAL A 163 -10.47 -7.76 20.36
C VAL A 163 -9.10 -7.29 19.89
N ARG A 164 -8.27 -6.75 20.81
CA ARG A 164 -6.90 -6.33 20.50
C ARG A 164 -6.00 -7.50 20.07
N THR A 165 -6.13 -8.66 20.73
CA THR A 165 -5.31 -9.84 20.44
C THR A 165 -5.73 -10.48 19.11
N MET A 166 -7.04 -10.66 18.89
CA MET A 166 -7.60 -11.16 17.62
C MET A 166 -7.24 -10.25 16.44
N SER A 167 -7.39 -8.93 16.61
CA SER A 167 -7.02 -7.97 15.57
C SER A 167 -5.53 -7.98 15.27
N GLY A 168 -4.68 -8.25 16.26
CA GLY A 168 -3.25 -8.46 16.05
C GLY A 168 -2.94 -9.63 15.12
N PHE A 169 -3.63 -10.77 15.30
CA PHE A 169 -3.52 -11.92 14.39
C PHE A 169 -4.03 -11.60 12.98
N ALA A 170 -5.15 -10.90 12.87
CA ALA A 170 -5.69 -10.47 11.56
C ALA A 170 -4.71 -9.53 10.83
N LEU A 171 -4.11 -8.58 11.53
CA LEU A 171 -3.11 -7.67 10.98
C LEU A 171 -1.82 -8.39 10.57
N ALA A 172 -1.36 -9.35 11.38
CA ALA A 172 -0.20 -10.18 11.04
C ALA A 172 -0.47 -11.07 9.82
N GLY A 173 -1.64 -11.71 9.77
CA GLY A 173 -2.08 -12.50 8.61
C GLY A 173 -2.18 -11.64 7.36
N PHE A 174 -2.75 -10.43 7.47
CA PHE A 174 -2.81 -9.48 6.38
C PHE A 174 -1.43 -9.01 5.92
N ALA A 175 -0.50 -8.74 6.84
CA ALA A 175 0.87 -8.39 6.51
C ALA A 175 1.52 -9.48 5.65
N ILE A 176 1.42 -10.74 6.08
CA ILE A 176 1.93 -11.90 5.33
C ILE A 176 1.25 -11.99 3.96
N PHE A 177 -0.07 -11.87 3.91
CA PHE A 177 -0.84 -11.93 2.67
C PHE A 177 -0.46 -10.81 1.70
N ALA A 178 -0.38 -9.56 2.16
CA ALA A 178 -0.04 -8.41 1.34
C ALA A 178 1.40 -8.51 0.81
N THR A 179 2.35 -8.99 1.62
CA THR A 179 3.72 -9.26 1.18
C THR A 179 3.76 -10.36 0.13
N ALA A 180 3.07 -11.48 0.35
CA ALA A 180 3.02 -12.59 -0.59
C ALA A 180 2.35 -12.18 -1.92
N LEU A 181 1.23 -11.45 -1.87
CA LEU A 181 0.54 -10.92 -3.04
C LEU A 181 1.43 -9.95 -3.81
N SER A 182 2.10 -9.02 -3.14
CA SER A 182 3.00 -8.06 -3.79
C SER A 182 4.17 -8.77 -4.46
N ALA A 183 4.80 -9.72 -3.75
CA ALA A 183 5.88 -10.53 -4.30
C ALA A 183 5.41 -11.31 -5.53
N ARG A 184 4.20 -11.88 -5.49
CA ARG A 184 3.62 -12.63 -6.61
C ARG A 184 3.34 -11.73 -7.81
N VAL A 185 2.73 -10.56 -7.60
CA VAL A 185 2.46 -9.58 -8.65
C VAL A 185 3.75 -9.14 -9.31
N TRP A 186 4.78 -8.82 -8.52
CA TRP A 186 6.09 -8.46 -9.06
C TRP A 186 6.75 -9.59 -9.83
N TRP A 187 6.69 -10.82 -9.34
CA TRP A 187 7.25 -11.98 -10.07
C TRP A 187 6.56 -12.20 -11.42
N SER A 188 5.26 -11.97 -11.51
CA SER A 188 4.51 -12.15 -12.76
C SER A 188 4.62 -10.96 -13.72
N THR A 189 4.89 -9.75 -13.22
CA THR A 189 4.81 -8.51 -14.02
C THR A 189 6.15 -7.85 -14.31
N LEU A 190 7.18 -8.04 -13.48
CA LEU A 190 8.47 -7.39 -13.69
C LEU A 190 9.35 -8.19 -14.67
N PRO A 191 9.74 -7.59 -15.81
CA PRO A 191 10.61 -8.23 -16.80
C PRO A 191 11.97 -8.66 -16.24
N ILE A 192 12.50 -7.90 -15.28
CA ILE A 192 13.77 -8.21 -14.60
C ILE A 192 13.75 -9.52 -13.81
N PHE A 193 12.56 -10.02 -13.42
CA PHE A 193 12.39 -11.32 -12.75
C PHE A 193 11.86 -12.42 -13.69
N GLY A 194 11.77 -12.14 -14.99
CA GLY A 194 11.27 -13.07 -16.00
C GLY A 194 9.75 -13.01 -16.24
N GLY A 195 9.03 -12.03 -15.68
CA GLY A 195 7.60 -11.81 -15.92
C GLY A 195 7.31 -10.85 -17.09
N GLY A 196 6.29 -11.12 -17.90
CA GLY A 196 5.85 -10.23 -18.98
C GLY A 196 6.40 -10.52 -20.39
N GLN A 197 6.63 -11.81 -20.69
CA GLN A 197 6.68 -12.31 -22.07
C GLN A 197 5.29 -12.29 -22.71
#